data_AF-A0A537W3B9-F1
#
_entry.id   AF-A0A537W3B9-F1
#
_cell.length_a   1.000
_cell.length_b   1.000
_cell.length_c   1.000
_cell.angle_alpha   90.00
_cell.angle_beta   90.00
_cell.angle_gamma   90.00
#
_symmetry.space_group_name_H-M   'P 1'
#
loop_
_entity.id
_entity.type
_entity.pdbx_description
1 polymer ?
#
loop_
_entity_poly.entity_id
_entity_poly.type
_entity_poly.pdbx_seq_one_letter_code
_entity_poly.pdbx_strand_id
1 'polypeptide(L)'
;MAHASTGDWPRRPASMPMFRGLRPLKCWRYVGVFSDELIAGAALVQIGPARQSFWAAHLRGWPVTRERTRLLPRSREVRLGWSRGADGPGGERGRVLIRDRGLELDLTLEEQPGIEALCPHGRHRVWTRKQAGVRARGTLAIDGEDPREIEALAVIDDTAGHHARRTEWRWSAGVGERPDGVAVAWNLVSGINDPPHGSERAVWVAGEPHEVPAVTFASDLSSVRCEDGSMLRFRAEAERSRRDNLLILSSDYHAAFGSFSGTLPGGIPLARGRGVVEHHRARW
;
A
#
# COMPACT_ATOMS: atom_id res chain seq x y z
N MET A 1 -35.04 -17.23 3.02
CA MET A 1 -34.65 -15.97 3.68
C MET A 1 -34.05 -16.30 5.03
N ALA A 2 -32.74 -16.07 5.19
CA ALA A 2 -32.09 -16.06 6.49
C ALA A 2 -31.35 -14.72 6.56
N HIS A 3 -31.94 -13.77 7.26
CA HIS A 3 -31.27 -12.53 7.63
C HIS A 3 -30.08 -12.89 8.53
N ALA A 4 -28.91 -13.04 7.94
CA ALA A 4 -27.67 -12.92 8.68
C ALA A 4 -27.67 -11.50 9.25
N SER A 5 -27.80 -11.41 10.56
CA SER A 5 -27.69 -10.15 11.29
C SER A 5 -26.43 -9.43 10.83
N THR A 6 -26.63 -8.24 10.27
CA THR A 6 -25.59 -7.24 10.04
C THR A 6 -25.16 -6.72 11.41
N GLY A 7 -24.58 -7.62 12.21
CA GLY A 7 -24.00 -7.31 13.50
C GLY A 7 -22.94 -6.25 13.29
N ASP A 8 -23.05 -5.22 14.12
CA ASP A 8 -22.30 -3.97 14.15
C ASP A 8 -20.78 -4.21 14.26
N TRP A 9 -20.19 -4.73 13.18
CA TRP A 9 -18.75 -4.93 13.11
C TRP A 9 -18.13 -3.53 13.10
N PRO A 10 -17.08 -3.28 13.92
CA PRO A 10 -16.41 -2.00 13.89
C PRO A 10 -15.90 -1.73 12.46
N ARG A 11 -16.65 -0.90 11.72
CA ARG A 11 -16.31 -0.48 10.35
C ARG A 11 -15.04 0.36 10.32
N ARG A 12 -14.54 0.77 11.48
CA ARG A 12 -13.36 1.63 11.61
C ARG A 12 -12.29 0.94 12.45
N PRO A 13 -11.01 0.99 12.03
CA PRO A 13 -9.89 0.44 12.79
C PRO A 13 -9.85 0.85 14.26
N ALA A 14 -10.32 2.06 14.58
CA ALA A 14 -10.24 2.68 15.90
C ALA A 14 -11.03 1.93 17.00
N SER A 15 -12.02 1.13 16.62
CA SER A 15 -12.85 0.36 17.56
C SER A 15 -12.48 -1.12 17.63
N MET A 16 -11.41 -1.55 16.95
CA MET A 16 -10.95 -2.94 17.03
C MET A 16 -10.12 -3.18 18.31
N PRO A 17 -10.43 -4.23 19.11
CA PRO A 17 -9.66 -4.53 20.31
C PRO A 17 -8.23 -4.96 19.94
N MET A 18 -7.25 -4.64 20.79
CA MET A 18 -5.83 -4.97 20.55
C MET A 18 -5.60 -6.48 20.41
N PHE A 19 -6.44 -7.29 21.05
CA PHE A 19 -6.44 -8.74 20.95
C PHE A 19 -7.86 -9.26 20.80
N ARG A 20 -8.00 -10.36 20.05
CA ARG A 20 -9.19 -11.20 20.02
C ARG A 20 -8.78 -12.61 20.41
N GLY A 21 -9.02 -12.98 21.67
CA GLY A 21 -8.39 -14.16 22.27
C GLY A 21 -6.86 -14.01 22.24
N LEU A 22 -6.15 -15.02 21.72
CA LEU A 22 -4.69 -14.97 21.55
C LEU A 22 -4.23 -14.34 20.23
N ARG A 23 -5.15 -13.77 19.43
CA ARG A 23 -4.80 -13.17 18.13
C ARG A 23 -4.56 -11.67 18.30
N PRO A 24 -3.35 -11.17 18.05
CA PRO A 24 -3.10 -9.74 18.07
C PRO A 24 -3.76 -9.07 16.87
N LEU A 25 -4.18 -7.83 17.07
CA LEU A 25 -4.59 -6.93 16.02
C LEU A 25 -3.37 -6.59 15.16
N LYS A 26 -3.43 -6.89 13.86
CA LYS A 26 -2.46 -6.41 12.87
C LYS A 26 -3.12 -5.29 12.08
N CYS A 27 -2.41 -4.19 11.93
CA CYS A 27 -2.87 -3.10 11.11
C CYS A 27 -1.71 -2.30 10.56
N TRP A 28 -1.95 -1.63 9.45
CA TRP A 28 -0.95 -0.78 8.84
C TRP A 28 -1.61 0.32 8.03
N ARG A 29 -0.82 1.36 7.79
CA ARG A 29 -1.00 2.33 6.72
C ARG A 29 0.24 2.29 5.86
N TYR A 30 0.07 2.11 4.56
CA TYR A 30 1.09 2.27 3.55
C TYR A 30 0.69 3.40 2.61
N VAL A 31 1.67 4.23 2.24
CA VAL A 31 1.52 5.24 1.19
C VAL A 31 2.62 5.04 0.16
N GLY A 32 2.23 4.83 -1.08
CA GLY A 32 3.12 4.88 -2.24
C GLY A 32 2.98 6.23 -2.93
N VAL A 33 4.09 6.83 -3.36
CA VAL A 33 4.14 8.12 -4.05
C VAL A 33 4.93 7.95 -5.34
N PHE A 34 4.36 8.42 -6.44
CA PHE A 34 4.86 8.18 -7.79
C PHE A 34 4.84 9.48 -8.61
N SER A 35 5.99 9.85 -9.13
CA SER A 35 6.17 10.89 -10.13
C SER A 35 7.16 10.41 -11.21
N ASP A 36 7.48 11.28 -12.16
CA ASP A 36 8.51 11.00 -13.17
C ASP A 36 9.92 10.92 -12.55
N GLU A 37 10.12 11.55 -11.39
CA GLU A 37 11.42 11.67 -10.72
C GLU A 37 11.57 10.80 -9.48
N LEU A 38 10.46 10.45 -8.82
CA LEU A 38 10.45 9.75 -7.54
C LEU A 38 9.47 8.58 -7.56
N ILE A 39 9.93 7.42 -7.10
CA ILE A 39 9.07 6.34 -6.66
C ILE A 39 9.42 6.04 -5.20
N ALA A 40 8.48 6.28 -4.29
CA ALA A 40 8.67 6.06 -2.87
C ALA A 40 7.51 5.28 -2.25
N GLY A 41 7.79 4.58 -1.16
CA GLY A 41 6.81 3.92 -0.33
C GLY A 41 7.16 4.09 1.14
N ALA A 42 6.17 4.38 1.98
CA ALA A 42 6.34 4.48 3.43
C ALA A 42 5.20 3.77 4.16
N ALA A 43 5.51 3.13 5.28
CA ALA A 43 4.53 2.39 6.07
C ALA A 43 4.69 2.60 7.56
N LEU A 44 3.55 2.61 8.26
CA LEU A 44 3.43 2.45 9.69
C LEU A 44 2.65 1.15 9.95
N VAL A 45 3.22 0.25 10.75
CA VAL A 45 2.69 -1.08 11.03
C VAL A 45 2.56 -1.27 12.54
N GLN A 46 1.49 -1.91 12.98
CA GLN A 46 1.31 -2.36 14.36
C GLN A 46 0.84 -3.83 14.38
N ILE A 47 1.44 -4.62 15.26
CA ILE A 47 1.04 -6.00 15.56
C ILE A 47 0.91 -6.11 17.08
N GLY A 48 -0.32 -6.14 17.59
CA GLY A 48 -0.58 -6.04 19.03
C GLY A 48 0.04 -4.74 19.59
N PRO A 49 0.90 -4.80 20.62
CA PRO A 49 1.60 -3.62 21.14
C PRO A 49 2.83 -3.23 20.31
N ALA A 50 3.38 -4.12 19.49
CA ALA A 50 4.59 -3.86 18.72
C ALA A 50 4.29 -2.92 17.54
N ARG A 51 5.22 -2.00 17.27
CA ARG A 51 5.11 -1.02 16.18
C ARG A 51 6.36 -1.07 15.30
N GLN A 52 6.20 -0.79 14.03
CA GLN A 52 7.28 -0.71 13.06
C GLN A 52 6.98 0.40 12.06
N SER A 53 8.02 1.11 11.62
CA SER A 53 7.94 1.93 10.42
C SER A 53 8.97 1.46 9.40
N PHE A 54 8.69 1.64 8.12
CA PHE A 54 9.69 1.52 7.08
C PHE A 54 9.40 2.49 5.94
N TRP A 55 10.43 2.80 5.17
CA TRP A 55 10.30 3.54 3.93
C TRP A 55 11.37 3.11 2.94
N ALA A 56 11.09 3.32 1.66
CA ALA A 56 12.03 3.24 0.56
C ALA A 56 11.74 4.36 -0.44
N ALA A 57 12.78 4.92 -1.05
CA ALA A 57 12.70 5.94 -2.07
C ALA A 57 13.74 5.68 -3.15
N HIS A 58 13.26 5.61 -4.39
CA HIS A 58 14.06 5.54 -5.60
C HIS A 58 13.89 6.84 -6.38
N LEU A 59 14.95 7.62 -6.48
CA LEU A 59 15.00 8.79 -7.34
C LEU A 59 15.56 8.39 -8.69
N ARG A 60 14.86 8.72 -9.78
CA ARG A 60 15.36 8.45 -11.12
C ARG A 60 16.59 9.32 -11.40
N GLY A 61 17.60 8.74 -12.02
CA GLY A 61 18.90 9.38 -12.24
C GLY A 61 19.87 9.24 -11.07
N TRP A 62 19.43 8.68 -9.93
CA TRP A 62 20.31 8.36 -8.81
C TRP A 62 20.55 6.83 -8.75
N PRO A 63 21.79 6.39 -8.52
CA PRO A 63 22.15 4.98 -8.62
C PRO A 63 21.65 4.12 -7.46
N VAL A 64 21.27 4.74 -6.33
CA VAL A 64 21.00 4.03 -5.08
C VAL A 64 19.62 4.36 -4.54
N THR A 65 18.82 3.32 -4.32
CA THR A 65 17.58 3.39 -3.56
C THR A 65 17.91 3.56 -2.08
N ARG A 66 17.29 4.56 -1.44
CA ARG A 66 17.42 4.78 0.01
C ARG A 66 16.27 4.10 0.72
N GLU A 67 16.57 3.44 1.82
CA GLU A 67 15.54 2.78 2.63
C GLU A 67 15.94 2.69 4.11
N ARG A 68 14.93 2.53 4.97
CA ARG A 68 15.14 2.15 6.37
C ARG A 68 13.94 1.40 6.92
N THR A 69 14.22 0.52 7.89
CA THR A 69 13.21 -0.03 8.79
C THR A 69 13.55 0.27 10.25
N ARG A 70 12.54 0.61 11.07
CA ARG A 70 12.65 0.80 12.52
C ARG A 70 11.64 -0.07 13.24
N LEU A 71 12.11 -0.90 14.17
CA LEU A 71 11.27 -1.71 15.06
C LEU A 71 10.79 -0.92 16.30
N LEU A 72 11.31 0.29 16.50
CA LEU A 72 10.90 1.24 17.53
C LEU A 72 10.76 2.62 16.86
N PRO A 73 9.67 2.85 16.12
CA PRO A 73 9.52 4.06 15.33
C PRO A 73 9.43 5.30 16.22
N ARG A 74 10.16 6.35 15.85
CA ARG A 74 10.04 7.69 16.45
C ARG A 74 9.17 8.56 15.56
N SER A 75 8.41 9.49 16.14
CA SER A 75 7.49 10.37 15.41
C SER A 75 8.15 11.34 14.42
N ARG A 76 9.49 11.38 14.35
CA ARG A 76 10.23 12.33 13.51
C ARG A 76 10.64 11.78 12.14
N GLU A 77 10.79 10.46 12.01
CA GLU A 77 11.39 9.85 10.80
C GLU A 77 10.36 9.55 9.73
N VAL A 78 9.21 8.97 10.11
CA VAL A 78 8.08 8.70 9.22
C VAL A 78 6.80 9.14 9.92
N ARG A 79 6.02 10.02 9.29
CA ARG A 79 4.67 10.40 9.75
C ARG A 79 3.69 10.19 8.60
N LEU A 80 2.69 9.36 8.86
CA LEU A 80 1.55 9.15 7.98
C LEU A 80 0.32 9.46 8.84
N GLY A 81 -0.41 10.53 8.53
CA GLY A 81 -1.63 10.85 9.28
C GLY A 81 -2.65 9.72 9.17
N TRP A 82 -3.03 9.09 10.27
CA TRP A 82 -3.93 7.93 10.25
C TRP A 82 -4.98 7.97 11.36
N SER A 83 -6.21 7.57 11.03
CA SER A 83 -7.38 7.73 11.91
C SER A 83 -7.43 6.80 13.14
N ARG A 84 -6.34 6.08 13.46
CA ARG A 84 -6.34 5.03 14.48
C ARG A 84 -5.32 5.27 15.60
N GLY A 85 -5.44 6.37 16.35
CA GLY A 85 -4.84 6.56 17.70
C GLY A 85 -3.35 6.23 17.85
N ALA A 86 -2.66 6.05 16.74
CA ALA A 86 -1.28 5.64 16.58
C ALA A 86 -0.51 6.71 15.82
N ASP A 87 -1.16 7.83 15.51
CA ASP A 87 -0.51 9.12 15.46
C ASP A 87 0.28 9.23 16.77
N GLY A 88 1.59 8.98 16.73
CA GLY A 88 2.45 9.65 17.69
C GLY A 88 2.09 11.14 17.64
N PRO A 89 2.16 11.88 18.75
CA PRO A 89 1.62 13.24 18.84
C PRO A 89 1.94 14.08 17.58
N GLY A 90 0.89 14.48 16.85
CA GLY A 90 0.94 15.46 15.75
C GLY A 90 0.89 14.96 14.29
N GLY A 91 0.48 13.72 13.99
CA GLY A 91 0.24 13.32 12.59
C GLY A 91 -0.97 14.07 12.01
N GLU A 92 -0.73 15.03 11.10
CA GLU A 92 -1.80 15.67 10.33
C GLU A 92 -2.33 14.66 9.29
N ARG A 93 -3.65 14.43 9.27
CA ARG A 93 -4.28 13.63 8.20
C ARG A 93 -3.89 14.19 6.84
N GLY A 94 -3.70 13.31 5.87
CA GLY A 94 -3.29 13.73 4.53
C GLY A 94 -1.86 14.26 4.48
N ARG A 95 -0.94 13.78 5.32
CA ARG A 95 0.48 14.16 5.23
C ARG A 95 1.41 12.95 5.26
N VAL A 96 2.44 13.00 4.41
CA VAL A 96 3.58 12.07 4.39
C VAL A 96 4.82 12.87 4.71
N LEU A 97 5.47 12.55 5.82
CA LEU A 97 6.78 13.08 6.15
C LEU A 97 7.79 11.94 6.24
N ILE A 98 8.86 12.00 5.46
CA ILE A 98 10.04 11.15 5.58
C ILE A 98 11.23 12.08 5.84
N ARG A 99 11.88 11.97 6.99
CA ARG A 99 13.12 12.70 7.30
C ARG A 99 14.15 11.74 7.88
N ASP A 100 14.94 11.16 7.00
CA ASP A 100 15.95 10.17 7.38
C ASP A 100 16.95 9.91 6.25
N ARG A 101 18.19 9.53 6.61
CA ARG A 101 19.26 9.16 5.65
C ARG A 101 19.43 10.19 4.52
N GLY A 102 19.36 11.49 4.86
CA GLY A 102 19.50 12.58 3.90
C GLY A 102 18.31 12.74 2.94
N LEU A 103 17.23 11.98 3.08
CA LEU A 103 15.98 12.24 2.39
C LEU A 103 15.08 13.08 3.29
N GLU A 104 14.62 14.22 2.77
CA GLU A 104 13.48 14.95 3.32
C GLU A 104 12.37 15.01 2.28
N LEU A 105 11.27 14.29 2.54
CA LEU A 105 10.06 14.31 1.73
C LEU A 105 8.90 14.76 2.61
N ASP A 106 8.24 15.85 2.23
CA ASP A 106 7.13 16.43 2.98
C ASP A 106 5.98 16.72 2.03
N LEU A 107 4.95 15.88 2.04
CA LEU A 107 3.85 15.93 1.09
C LEU A 107 2.51 16.02 1.80
N THR A 108 1.63 16.87 1.27
CA THR A 108 0.19 16.86 1.54
C THR A 108 -0.51 15.98 0.51
N LEU A 109 -1.46 15.18 0.96
CA LEU A 109 -2.27 14.25 0.19
C LEU A 109 -3.72 14.72 0.17
N GLU A 110 -4.31 14.83 -1.02
CA GLU A 110 -5.74 15.12 -1.21
C GLU A 110 -6.58 13.84 -1.02
N GLU A 111 -6.60 13.30 0.20
CA GLU A 111 -7.30 12.05 0.52
C GLU A 111 -8.80 12.11 0.24
N GLN A 112 -9.34 11.01 -0.27
CA GLN A 112 -10.76 10.78 -0.50
C GLN A 112 -11.29 9.69 0.45
N PRO A 113 -12.60 9.44 0.54
CA PRO A 113 -13.12 8.32 1.33
C PRO A 113 -12.48 6.98 0.94
N GLY A 114 -12.20 6.77 -0.35
CA GLY A 114 -11.65 5.51 -0.88
C GLY A 114 -12.68 4.38 -0.91
N ILE A 115 -12.26 3.22 -1.39
CA ILE A 115 -13.07 1.99 -1.31
C ILE A 115 -12.76 1.27 -0.01
N GLU A 116 -13.80 0.74 0.65
CA GLU A 116 -13.66 -0.08 1.84
C GLU A 116 -14.11 -1.52 1.56
N ALA A 117 -13.39 -2.49 2.11
CA ALA A 117 -13.76 -3.90 2.05
C ALA A 117 -13.63 -4.55 3.42
N LEU A 118 -14.45 -5.57 3.66
CA LEU A 118 -14.42 -6.37 4.89
C LEU A 118 -14.30 -7.85 4.55
N CYS A 119 -13.06 -8.30 4.36
CA CYS A 119 -12.76 -9.61 3.84
C CYS A 119 -12.65 -10.67 4.94
N PRO A 120 -13.16 -11.89 4.74
CA PRO A 120 -12.90 -13.01 5.64
C PRO A 120 -11.42 -13.41 5.56
N HIS A 121 -10.82 -13.73 6.71
CA HIS A 121 -9.44 -14.21 6.75
C HIS A 121 -9.21 -15.06 8.02
N GLY A 122 -9.04 -16.36 7.83
CA GLY A 122 -9.06 -17.33 8.93
C GLY A 122 -10.41 -17.36 9.64
N ARG A 123 -10.44 -17.14 10.96
CA ARG A 123 -11.67 -17.13 11.79
C ARG A 123 -12.25 -15.72 12.00
N HIS A 124 -11.70 -14.71 11.34
CA HIS A 124 -12.02 -13.31 11.58
C HIS A 124 -12.20 -12.56 10.26
N ARG A 125 -12.42 -11.25 10.37
CA ARG A 125 -12.51 -10.34 9.23
C ARG A 125 -11.41 -9.30 9.30
N VAL A 126 -10.97 -8.87 8.13
CA VAL A 126 -9.98 -7.81 7.91
C VAL A 126 -10.67 -6.68 7.18
N TRP A 127 -10.61 -5.50 7.76
CA TRP A 127 -11.06 -4.27 7.12
C TRP A 127 -9.90 -3.66 6.33
N THR A 128 -10.21 -3.12 5.16
CA THR A 128 -9.26 -2.41 4.31
C THR A 128 -9.89 -1.12 3.79
N ARG A 129 -9.10 -0.07 3.60
CA ARG A 129 -9.47 1.11 2.82
C ARG A 129 -8.38 1.39 1.80
N LYS A 130 -8.76 1.47 0.54
CA LYS A 130 -7.84 1.73 -0.57
C LYS A 130 -8.18 3.04 -1.27
N GLN A 131 -7.16 3.82 -1.54
CA GLN A 131 -7.24 4.98 -2.41
C GLN A 131 -6.12 4.89 -3.45
N ALA A 132 -6.39 5.32 -4.68
CA ALA A 132 -5.40 5.34 -5.74
C ALA A 132 -5.64 6.55 -6.64
N GLY A 133 -4.57 7.10 -7.22
CA GLY A 133 -4.64 8.35 -7.99
C GLY A 133 -4.82 9.59 -7.10
N VAL A 134 -4.41 9.52 -5.83
CA VAL A 134 -4.50 10.64 -4.88
C VAL A 134 -3.46 11.69 -5.24
N ARG A 135 -3.84 12.96 -5.36
CA ARG A 135 -2.85 14.04 -5.60
C ARG A 135 -1.98 14.23 -4.37
N ALA A 136 -0.67 14.34 -4.61
CA ALA A 136 0.33 14.60 -3.59
C ALA A 136 1.18 15.82 -4.01
N ARG A 137 1.34 16.79 -3.11
CA ARG A 137 2.07 18.05 -3.37
C ARG A 137 2.90 18.43 -2.16
N GLY A 138 4.11 18.92 -2.38
CA GLY A 138 4.96 19.42 -1.30
C GLY A 138 6.41 19.53 -1.74
N THR A 139 7.33 19.14 -0.86
CA THR A 139 8.77 19.34 -1.10
C THR A 139 9.59 18.06 -0.98
N LEU A 140 10.69 18.05 -1.72
CA LEU A 140 11.73 17.02 -1.72
C LEU A 140 13.09 17.70 -1.57
N ALA A 141 13.90 17.23 -0.61
CA ALA A 141 15.30 17.61 -0.46
C ALA A 141 16.16 16.36 -0.26
N ILE A 142 17.38 16.40 -0.80
CA ILE A 142 18.35 15.31 -0.72
C ILE A 142 19.67 15.85 -0.16
N ASP A 143 20.25 15.16 0.82
CA ASP A 143 21.57 15.45 1.41
C ASP A 143 21.79 16.90 1.85
N GLY A 144 20.73 17.57 2.30
CA GLY A 144 20.77 18.95 2.79
C GLY A 144 20.75 20.01 1.69
N GLU A 145 20.51 19.62 0.44
CA GLU A 145 20.16 20.55 -0.64
C GLU A 145 18.89 21.34 -0.32
N ASP A 146 18.71 22.48 -0.99
CA ASP A 146 17.50 23.28 -0.83
C ASP A 146 16.25 22.48 -1.26
N PRO A 147 15.17 22.48 -0.47
CA PRO A 147 13.94 21.79 -0.83
C PRO A 147 13.36 22.34 -2.13
N ARG A 148 13.04 21.45 -3.07
CA ARG A 148 12.34 21.77 -4.31
C ARG A 148 10.91 21.26 -4.29
N GLU A 149 10.02 21.95 -5.00
CA GLU A 149 8.63 21.52 -5.14
C GLU A 149 8.53 20.24 -5.96
N ILE A 150 7.59 19.38 -5.56
CA ILE A 150 7.25 18.14 -6.26
C ILE A 150 5.73 17.96 -6.32
N GLU A 151 5.26 17.56 -7.50
CA GLU A 151 3.92 17.03 -7.72
C GLU A 151 4.00 15.54 -8.02
N ALA A 152 3.12 14.77 -7.39
CA ALA A 152 3.06 13.33 -7.55
C ALA A 152 1.62 12.82 -7.44
N LEU A 153 1.44 11.56 -7.79
CA LEU A 153 0.25 10.79 -7.48
C LEU A 153 0.58 9.73 -6.43
N ALA A 154 -0.38 9.41 -5.59
CA ALA A 154 -0.22 8.50 -4.48
C ALA A 154 -1.28 7.39 -4.47
N VAL A 155 -0.91 6.30 -3.83
CA VAL A 155 -1.81 5.21 -3.43
C VAL A 155 -1.73 5.05 -1.92
N ILE A 156 -2.87 4.75 -1.30
CA ILE A 156 -2.98 4.60 0.16
C ILE A 156 -3.63 3.25 0.44
N ASP A 157 -2.95 2.44 1.24
CA ASP A 157 -3.46 1.19 1.78
C ASP A 157 -3.53 1.29 3.30
N ASP A 158 -4.75 1.44 3.82
CA ASP A 158 -5.03 1.19 5.23
C ASP A 158 -5.62 -0.21 5.39
N THR A 159 -5.09 -0.99 6.32
CA THR A 159 -5.64 -2.30 6.66
C THR A 159 -5.64 -2.51 8.17
N ALA A 160 -6.69 -3.13 8.70
CA ALA A 160 -6.78 -3.52 10.10
C ALA A 160 -7.62 -4.77 10.29
N GLY A 161 -7.09 -5.74 11.05
CA GLY A 161 -7.85 -6.94 11.37
C GLY A 161 -7.10 -7.94 12.23
N HIS A 162 -7.81 -9.00 12.58
CA HIS A 162 -7.25 -10.15 13.28
C HIS A 162 -6.93 -11.23 12.25
N HIS A 163 -5.73 -11.16 11.68
CA HIS A 163 -5.34 -12.04 10.59
C HIS A 163 -5.09 -13.48 11.06
N ALA A 164 -5.14 -14.44 10.12
CA ALA A 164 -4.64 -15.78 10.35
C ALA A 164 -3.15 -15.77 10.76
N ARG A 165 -2.71 -16.80 11.50
CA ARG A 165 -1.33 -16.94 12.01
C ARG A 165 -0.27 -16.88 10.89
N ARG A 166 -0.64 -17.33 9.69
CA ARG A 166 0.20 -17.30 8.48
C ARG A 166 -0.51 -16.46 7.45
N THR A 167 0.23 -15.58 6.80
CA THR A 167 -0.23 -14.79 5.66
C THR A 167 0.76 -14.88 4.54
N GLU A 168 0.23 -14.97 3.33
CA GLU A 168 0.99 -14.80 2.11
C GLU A 168 0.13 -14.01 1.14
N TRP A 169 0.67 -12.96 0.56
CA TRP A 169 -0.01 -12.23 -0.49
C TRP A 169 0.95 -11.72 -1.54
N ARG A 170 0.39 -11.47 -2.72
CA ARG A 170 0.99 -10.65 -3.76
C ARG A 170 0.09 -9.46 -4.00
N TRP A 171 0.71 -8.30 -4.18
CA TRP A 171 0.00 -7.05 -4.29
C TRP A 171 0.64 -6.16 -5.34
N SER A 172 -0.16 -5.37 -6.04
CA SER A 172 0.32 -4.27 -6.85
C SER A 172 -0.58 -3.08 -6.70
N ALA A 173 0.01 -1.91 -6.53
CA ALA A 173 -0.69 -0.66 -6.65
C ALA A 173 0.15 0.34 -7.43
N GLY A 174 -0.54 1.23 -8.12
CA GLY A 174 0.13 2.21 -8.95
C GLY A 174 -0.84 3.17 -9.61
N VAL A 175 -0.25 4.02 -10.43
CA VAL A 175 -0.88 5.14 -11.12
C VAL A 175 -0.34 5.19 -12.54
N GLY A 176 -1.13 5.73 -13.45
CA GLY A 176 -0.76 5.81 -14.85
C GLY A 176 -1.77 6.57 -15.67
N GLU A 177 -1.60 6.47 -16.98
CA GLU A 177 -2.47 7.08 -17.96
C GLU A 177 -2.72 6.14 -19.12
N ARG A 178 -3.92 6.22 -19.65
CA ARG A 178 -4.31 5.60 -20.93
C ARG A 178 -3.72 6.36 -22.12
N PRO A 179 -3.70 5.77 -23.32
CA PRO A 179 -3.28 6.46 -24.55
C PRO A 179 -4.08 7.71 -24.90
N ASP A 180 -5.34 7.80 -24.45
CA ASP A 180 -6.20 8.97 -24.62
C ASP A 180 -6.01 10.03 -23.51
N GLY A 181 -5.00 9.87 -22.64
CA GLY A 181 -4.67 10.80 -21.56
C GLY A 181 -5.53 10.66 -20.31
N VAL A 182 -6.49 9.74 -20.29
CA VAL A 182 -7.32 9.51 -19.09
C VAL A 182 -6.47 8.90 -17.97
N ALA A 183 -6.50 9.54 -16.81
CA ALA A 183 -5.82 9.06 -15.61
C ALA A 183 -6.40 7.72 -15.14
N VAL A 184 -5.50 6.80 -14.79
CA VAL A 184 -5.86 5.50 -14.24
C VAL A 184 -5.01 5.19 -13.02
N ALA A 185 -5.56 4.41 -12.09
CA ALA A 185 -4.83 3.91 -10.94
C ALA A 185 -5.37 2.54 -10.55
N TRP A 186 -4.62 1.76 -9.77
CA TRP A 186 -5.04 0.40 -9.42
C TRP A 186 -4.58 -0.04 -8.03
N ASN A 187 -5.33 -0.99 -7.48
CA ASN A 187 -4.99 -1.82 -6.34
C ASN A 187 -5.37 -3.27 -6.69
N LEU A 188 -4.40 -4.15 -6.81
CA LEU A 188 -4.57 -5.55 -7.21
C LEU A 188 -3.96 -6.44 -6.14
N VAL A 189 -4.66 -7.51 -5.73
CA VAL A 189 -4.21 -8.41 -4.67
C VAL A 189 -4.59 -9.86 -4.94
N SER A 190 -3.76 -10.78 -4.47
CA SER A 190 -4.00 -12.22 -4.43
C SER A 190 -3.38 -12.83 -3.17
N GLY A 191 -4.08 -13.79 -2.56
CA GLY A 191 -3.67 -14.51 -1.35
C GLY A 191 -4.24 -13.94 -0.04
N ILE A 192 -4.70 -12.68 -0.05
CA ILE A 192 -5.44 -12.06 1.06
C ILE A 192 -6.42 -11.01 0.53
N ASN A 193 -7.50 -10.78 1.27
CA ASN A 193 -8.53 -9.79 0.94
C ASN A 193 -9.08 -9.93 -0.49
N ASP A 194 -9.07 -11.15 -0.99
CA ASP A 194 -9.29 -11.48 -2.39
C ASP A 194 -10.51 -12.39 -2.66
N PRO A 195 -11.64 -12.28 -1.92
CA PRO A 195 -12.83 -13.07 -2.25
C PRO A 195 -13.31 -12.79 -3.68
N PRO A 196 -14.15 -13.67 -4.27
CA PRO A 196 -14.67 -13.44 -5.61
C PRO A 196 -15.40 -12.10 -5.80
N HIS A 197 -16.08 -11.61 -4.74
CA HIS A 197 -16.77 -10.32 -4.70
C HIS A 197 -16.55 -9.62 -3.35
N GLY A 198 -16.57 -8.28 -3.35
CA GLY A 198 -16.30 -7.47 -2.16
C GLY A 198 -14.82 -7.49 -1.76
N SER A 199 -13.93 -7.64 -2.73
CA SER A 199 -12.48 -7.56 -2.54
C SER A 199 -12.01 -6.10 -2.46
N GLU A 200 -10.79 -5.89 -1.96
CA GLU A 200 -10.10 -4.60 -2.08
C GLU A 200 -9.55 -4.32 -3.49
N ARG A 201 -9.67 -5.28 -4.42
CA ARG A 201 -9.19 -5.11 -5.80
C ARG A 201 -10.02 -4.07 -6.54
N ALA A 202 -9.36 -3.08 -7.13
CA ALA A 202 -10.03 -2.12 -8.00
C ALA A 202 -9.09 -1.45 -9.00
N VAL A 203 -9.70 -0.96 -10.08
CA VAL A 203 -9.11 -0.02 -11.03
C VAL A 203 -9.91 1.28 -10.99
N TRP A 204 -9.21 2.39 -10.84
CA TRP A 204 -9.78 3.74 -10.92
C TRP A 204 -9.58 4.25 -12.34
N VAL A 205 -10.66 4.73 -12.97
CA VAL A 205 -10.62 5.39 -14.28
C VAL A 205 -11.20 6.78 -14.10
N ALA A 206 -10.43 7.82 -14.41
CA ALA A 206 -10.81 9.21 -14.13
C ALA A 206 -11.24 9.45 -12.67
N GLY A 207 -10.65 8.72 -11.72
CA GLY A 207 -10.95 8.82 -10.29
C GLY A 207 -12.11 7.93 -9.81
N GLU A 208 -12.83 7.27 -10.72
CA GLU A 208 -13.96 6.40 -10.36
C GLU A 208 -13.51 4.93 -10.17
N PRO A 209 -13.67 4.35 -8.96
CA PRO A 209 -13.25 2.98 -8.68
C PRO A 209 -14.21 1.94 -9.26
N HIS A 210 -13.64 0.88 -9.83
CA HIS A 210 -14.37 -0.30 -10.29
C HIS A 210 -13.73 -1.55 -9.67
N GLU A 211 -14.51 -2.36 -8.95
CA GLU A 211 -14.04 -3.67 -8.48
C GLU A 211 -13.71 -4.54 -9.68
N VAL A 212 -12.60 -5.30 -9.59
CA VAL A 212 -12.14 -6.17 -10.67
C VAL A 212 -12.09 -7.64 -10.24
N PRO A 213 -12.26 -8.58 -11.19
CA PRO A 213 -12.15 -10.01 -10.93
C PRO A 213 -10.79 -10.43 -10.35
N ALA A 214 -10.66 -11.71 -10.03
CA ALA A 214 -9.41 -12.26 -9.52
C ALA A 214 -8.25 -12.06 -10.52
N VAL A 215 -7.07 -11.86 -9.96
CA VAL A 215 -5.83 -11.72 -10.72
C VAL A 215 -4.79 -12.75 -10.26
N THR A 216 -3.91 -13.14 -11.18
CA THR A 216 -2.80 -14.05 -10.90
C THR A 216 -1.48 -13.34 -11.18
N PHE A 217 -0.63 -13.25 -10.17
CA PHE A 217 0.72 -12.71 -10.31
C PHE A 217 1.69 -13.80 -10.75
N ALA A 218 2.61 -13.47 -11.65
CA ALA A 218 3.74 -14.32 -11.98
C ALA A 218 4.61 -14.57 -10.74
N SER A 219 5.27 -15.74 -10.67
CA SER A 219 6.11 -16.12 -9.53
C SER A 219 7.29 -15.17 -9.33
N ASP A 220 7.81 -14.60 -10.41
CA ASP A 220 8.89 -13.61 -10.44
C ASP A 220 8.40 -12.16 -10.34
N LEU A 221 7.10 -11.96 -10.12
CA LEU A 221 6.44 -10.64 -10.01
C LEU A 221 6.53 -9.76 -11.28
N SER A 222 6.94 -10.33 -12.42
CA SER A 222 7.09 -9.60 -13.70
C SER A 222 5.77 -9.25 -14.37
N SER A 223 4.65 -9.86 -13.95
CA SER A 223 3.34 -9.63 -14.55
C SER A 223 2.17 -10.01 -13.65
N VAL A 224 1.02 -9.43 -13.96
CA VAL A 224 -0.29 -9.74 -13.40
C VAL A 224 -1.23 -10.07 -14.53
N ARG A 225 -1.73 -11.32 -14.55
CA ARG A 225 -2.72 -11.81 -15.50
C ARG A 225 -4.12 -11.69 -14.90
N CYS A 226 -5.04 -11.15 -15.68
CA CYS A 226 -6.44 -10.98 -15.31
C CYS A 226 -7.28 -12.10 -15.93
N GLU A 227 -8.43 -12.39 -15.33
CA GLU A 227 -9.36 -13.41 -15.83
C GLU A 227 -9.92 -13.09 -17.23
N ASP A 228 -10.04 -11.80 -17.55
CA ASP A 228 -10.50 -11.30 -18.86
C ASP A 228 -9.44 -11.37 -19.98
N GLY A 229 -8.26 -11.95 -19.71
CA GLY A 229 -7.15 -12.04 -20.65
C GLY A 229 -6.22 -10.83 -20.66
N SER A 230 -6.55 -9.75 -19.96
CA SER A 230 -5.66 -8.58 -19.80
C SER A 230 -4.39 -8.98 -19.06
N MET A 231 -3.27 -8.34 -19.41
CA MET A 231 -1.99 -8.59 -18.77
C MET A 231 -1.25 -7.29 -18.53
N LEU A 232 -1.00 -7.03 -17.25
CA LEU A 232 -0.17 -5.96 -16.76
C LEU A 232 1.25 -6.49 -16.62
N ARG A 233 2.23 -5.84 -17.25
CA ARG A 233 3.65 -6.19 -17.17
C ARG A 233 4.39 -5.18 -16.30
N PHE A 234 5.32 -5.67 -15.51
CA PHE A 234 6.10 -4.87 -14.58
C PHE A 234 7.60 -5.00 -14.88
N ARG A 235 8.28 -3.86 -14.89
CA ARG A 235 9.74 -3.77 -14.95
C ARG A 235 10.24 -3.10 -13.69
N ALA A 236 10.92 -3.88 -12.85
CA ALA A 236 11.54 -3.37 -11.64
C ALA A 236 12.68 -2.39 -11.98
N GLU A 237 12.72 -1.28 -11.25
CA GLU A 237 13.78 -0.26 -11.26
C GLU A 237 14.55 -0.29 -9.93
N ALA A 238 13.86 -0.61 -8.85
CA ALA A 238 14.41 -0.73 -7.51
C ALA A 238 13.67 -1.80 -6.73
N GLU A 239 14.30 -2.36 -5.70
CA GLU A 239 13.66 -3.29 -4.78
C GLU A 239 14.06 -2.97 -3.34
N ARG A 240 13.05 -2.96 -2.47
CA ARG A 240 13.21 -3.12 -1.04
C ARG A 240 12.90 -4.56 -0.67
N SER A 241 13.85 -5.26 -0.08
CA SER A 241 13.60 -6.58 0.51
C SER A 241 14.03 -6.63 1.96
N ARG A 242 13.29 -7.36 2.79
CA ARG A 242 13.62 -7.56 4.20
C ARG A 242 13.11 -8.89 4.71
N ARG A 243 14.03 -9.65 5.30
CA ARG A 243 13.74 -10.90 6.00
C ARG A 243 14.02 -10.76 7.49
N ASP A 244 13.00 -11.02 8.30
CA ASP A 244 13.08 -11.01 9.76
C ASP A 244 12.70 -12.40 10.30
N ASN A 245 13.44 -12.91 11.29
CA ASN A 245 13.10 -14.12 12.03
C ASN A 245 13.37 -13.91 13.53
N LEU A 246 12.32 -13.59 14.27
CA LEU A 246 12.33 -13.32 15.71
C LEU A 246 11.74 -14.50 16.51
N LEU A 247 11.95 -15.73 16.02
CA LEU A 247 11.44 -17.01 16.56
C LEU A 247 9.91 -17.16 16.48
N ILE A 248 9.17 -16.34 17.24
CA ILE A 248 7.70 -16.37 17.27
C ILE A 248 7.07 -15.64 16.06
N LEU A 249 7.83 -14.71 15.49
CA LEU A 249 7.49 -13.88 14.33
C LEU A 249 8.54 -14.08 13.23
N SER A 250 8.09 -14.36 12.01
CA SER A 250 8.94 -14.34 10.82
C SER A 250 8.25 -13.57 9.68
N SER A 251 9.04 -12.88 8.87
CA SER A 251 8.59 -12.06 7.75
C SER A 251 9.59 -12.17 6.60
N ASP A 252 9.11 -12.35 5.39
CA ASP A 252 9.88 -12.36 4.14
C ASP A 252 9.17 -11.42 3.16
N TYR A 253 9.65 -10.18 3.08
CA TYR A 253 8.99 -9.07 2.39
C TYR A 253 9.83 -8.61 1.21
N HIS A 254 9.21 -8.53 0.04
CA HIS A 254 9.79 -8.00 -1.19
C HIS A 254 8.83 -6.96 -1.76
N ALA A 255 9.31 -5.74 -2.00
CA ALA A 255 8.57 -4.70 -2.70
C ALA A 255 9.47 -4.08 -3.76
N ALA A 256 9.14 -4.37 -5.01
CA ALA A 256 9.81 -3.81 -6.17
C ALA A 256 9.04 -2.59 -6.67
N PHE A 257 9.77 -1.54 -6.98
CA PHE A 257 9.28 -0.29 -7.53
C PHE A 257 9.68 -0.18 -8.99
N GLY A 258 8.81 0.36 -9.84
CA GLY A 258 9.16 0.54 -11.24
C GLY A 258 7.98 0.87 -12.14
N SER A 259 8.15 0.51 -13.41
CA SER A 259 7.25 0.90 -14.49
C SER A 259 6.33 -0.24 -14.91
N PHE A 260 5.14 0.13 -15.35
CA PHE A 260 4.10 -0.77 -15.82
C PHE A 260 3.72 -0.49 -17.28
N SER A 261 3.38 -1.56 -18.00
CA SER A 261 2.90 -1.52 -19.39
C SER A 261 1.87 -2.63 -19.63
N GLY A 262 1.18 -2.58 -20.77
CA GLY A 262 0.16 -3.56 -21.14
C GLY A 262 -1.25 -3.09 -20.78
N THR A 263 -2.05 -3.98 -20.21
CA THR A 263 -3.49 -3.77 -20.05
C THR A 263 -3.92 -4.15 -18.63
N LEU A 264 -4.56 -3.21 -17.93
CA LEU A 264 -5.21 -3.44 -16.64
C LEU A 264 -6.52 -4.24 -16.82
N PRO A 265 -7.04 -4.89 -15.76
CA PRO A 265 -8.34 -5.56 -15.82
C PRO A 265 -9.44 -4.62 -16.32
N GLY A 266 -10.41 -5.16 -17.06
CA GLY A 266 -11.41 -4.39 -17.79
C GLY A 266 -10.93 -3.96 -19.18
N GLY A 267 -9.83 -4.51 -19.70
CA GLY A 267 -9.29 -4.18 -21.02
C GLY A 267 -8.70 -2.77 -21.12
N ILE A 268 -8.25 -2.18 -20.01
CA ILE A 268 -7.81 -0.78 -19.94
C ILE A 268 -6.33 -0.67 -20.33
N PRO A 269 -5.97 -0.09 -21.50
CA PRO A 269 -4.58 0.01 -21.92
C PRO A 269 -3.79 1.06 -21.12
N LEU A 270 -2.52 0.78 -20.83
CA LEU A 270 -1.58 1.74 -20.24
C LEU A 270 -0.64 2.30 -21.30
N ALA A 271 -0.61 3.63 -21.43
CA ALA A 271 0.44 4.34 -22.14
C ALA A 271 1.70 4.47 -21.26
N ARG A 272 1.49 4.78 -19.97
CA ARG A 272 2.53 4.79 -18.95
C ARG A 272 1.93 4.42 -17.60
N GLY A 273 2.66 3.64 -16.81
CA GLY A 273 2.28 3.33 -15.44
C GLY A 273 3.51 3.22 -14.55
N ARG A 274 3.35 3.57 -13.28
CA ARG A 274 4.37 3.44 -12.23
C ARG A 274 3.73 2.97 -10.95
N GLY A 275 4.48 2.25 -10.14
CA GLY A 275 3.92 1.70 -8.94
C GLY A 275 4.86 0.76 -8.22
N VAL A 276 4.25 -0.11 -7.44
CA VAL A 276 4.90 -1.15 -6.66
C VAL A 276 4.28 -2.52 -6.98
N VAL A 277 5.12 -3.57 -6.96
CA VAL A 277 4.70 -4.96 -6.85
C VAL A 277 5.33 -5.56 -5.61
N GLU A 278 4.52 -6.23 -4.80
CA GLU A 278 4.91 -6.78 -3.51
C GLU A 278 4.63 -8.28 -3.44
N HIS A 279 5.52 -9.00 -2.77
CA HIS A 279 5.26 -10.32 -2.21
C HIS A 279 5.63 -10.31 -0.73
N HIS A 280 4.69 -10.71 0.12
CA HIS A 280 4.96 -10.82 1.55
C HIS A 280 4.49 -12.16 2.10
N ARG A 281 5.40 -12.87 2.76
CA ARG A 281 5.09 -14.01 3.62
C ARG A 281 5.37 -13.65 5.05
N ALA A 282 4.43 -13.91 5.95
CA ALA A 282 4.67 -13.70 7.36
C ALA A 282 3.91 -14.68 8.25
N ARG A 283 4.46 -14.88 9.45
CA ARG A 283 3.97 -15.80 10.47
C ARG A 283 4.19 -15.16 11.84
N TRP A 284 3.15 -14.96 12.66
CA TRP A 284 3.22 -14.37 14.02
C TRP A 284 2.13 -14.93 14.94
#